data_AF-A0A950RQI2-F1
#
_entry.id   AF-A0A950RQI2-F1
#
_cell.length_a   1.000
_cell.length_b   1.000
_cell.length_c   1.000
_cell.angle_alpha   90.00
_cell.angle_beta   90.00
_cell.angle_gamma   90.00
#
_symmetry.space_group_name_H-M   'P 1'
#
loop_
_entity.id
_entity.type
_entity.pdbx_description
1 polymer ?
#
loop_
_entity_poly.entity_id
_entity_poly.type
_entity_poly.pdbx_seq_one_letter_code
_entity_poly.pdbx_strand_id
1 'polypeptide(L)' 'STFRQAIERIAQSRVQVLDISLPLLVGTTALCQHLGLLFNDALVVSVMQANGLVKLASHDSDFDRVPGLTRYAPI' A
#
# COMPACT_ATOMS: atom_id res chain seq x y z
N SER A 1 -2.61 -1.78 -25.91
CA SER A 1 -1.26 -2.00 -25.35
C SER A 1 -1.34 -3.09 -24.29
N THR A 2 -0.25 -3.84 -24.09
CA THR A 2 -0.16 -4.92 -23.09
C THR A 2 -0.54 -4.44 -21.67
N PHE A 3 -0.24 -3.19 -21.35
CA PHE A 3 -0.61 -2.55 -20.08
C PHE A 3 -2.12 -2.51 -19.83
N ARG A 4 -2.93 -2.07 -20.80
CA ARG A 4 -4.40 -2.01 -20.62
C ARG A 4 -4.97 -3.40 -20.34
N GLN A 5 -4.54 -4.40 -21.10
CA GLN A 5 -4.98 -5.78 -20.91
C GLN A 5 -4.57 -6.35 -19.53
N ALA A 6 -3.38 -5.97 -19.02
CA ALA A 6 -2.96 -6.35 -17.69
C ALA A 6 -3.89 -5.75 -16.61
N ILE A 7 -4.26 -4.48 -16.74
CA ILE A 7 -5.21 -3.83 -15.81
C ILE A 7 -6.60 -4.46 -15.89
N GLU A 8 -7.10 -4.76 -17.10
CA GLU A 8 -8.40 -5.43 -17.27
C GLU A 8 -8.42 -6.82 -16.62
N ARG A 9 -7.33 -7.57 -16.68
CA ARG A 9 -7.20 -8.87 -16.00
C ARG A 9 -7.20 -8.74 -14.48
N ILE A 10 -6.56 -7.71 -13.94
CA ILE A 10 -6.60 -7.43 -12.49
C ILE A 10 -8.05 -7.14 -12.07
N ALA A 11 -8.78 -6.33 -12.84
CA ALA A 11 -10.19 -6.03 -12.56
C ALA A 11 -11.10 -7.28 -12.59
N GLN A 12 -10.73 -8.31 -13.36
CA GLN A 12 -11.45 -9.59 -13.42
C GLN A 12 -10.97 -10.63 -12.39
N SER A 13 -9.92 -10.32 -11.63
CA SER A 13 -9.38 -11.20 -10.60
C SER A 13 -10.15 -11.06 -9.28
N ARG A 14 -9.83 -11.88 -8.28
CA ARG A 14 -10.46 -11.82 -6.95
C ARG A 14 -9.85 -10.76 -6.02
N VAL A 15 -9.38 -9.65 -6.59
CA VAL A 15 -8.84 -8.54 -5.80
C VAL A 15 -9.97 -7.67 -5.24
N GLN A 16 -9.79 -7.22 -4.01
CA GLN A 16 -10.61 -6.18 -3.42
C GLN A 16 -9.92 -4.83 -3.64
N VAL A 17 -10.66 -3.85 -4.17
CA VAL A 17 -10.20 -2.47 -4.25
C VAL A 17 -10.62 -1.74 -2.97
N LEU A 18 -9.67 -1.05 -2.35
CA LEU A 18 -9.92 -0.27 -1.14
C LEU A 18 -9.92 1.22 -1.48
N ASP A 19 -10.92 1.93 -0.98
CA ASP A 19 -11.05 3.37 -1.20
C ASP A 19 -10.05 4.16 -0.35
N ILE A 20 -9.54 5.24 -0.93
CA ILE A 20 -8.72 6.22 -0.22
C ILE A 20 -9.61 7.40 0.12
N SER A 21 -9.97 7.54 1.39
CA SER A 21 -10.76 8.68 1.86
C SER A 21 -9.89 9.91 2.10
N LEU A 22 -10.48 11.10 2.00
CA LEU A 22 -9.77 12.35 2.27
C LEU A 22 -9.16 12.40 3.69
N PRO A 23 -9.85 11.97 4.76
CA PRO A 23 -9.23 11.91 6.09
C PRO A 23 -7.98 11.03 6.14
N LEU A 24 -7.99 9.89 5.43
CA LEU A 24 -6.86 8.98 5.36
C LEU A 24 -5.68 9.60 4.59
N LEU A 25 -5.98 10.30 3.49
CA LEU A 25 -4.98 11.03 2.72
C LEU A 25 -4.29 12.12 3.56
N VAL A 26 -5.06 12.90 4.32
CA VAL A 26 -4.53 13.95 5.20
C VAL A 26 -3.68 13.34 6.33
N GLY A 27 -4.18 12.28 6.99
CA GLY A 27 -3.48 11.61 8.09
C GLY A 27 -2.17 10.94 7.69
N THR A 28 -2.00 10.58 6.41
CA THR A 28 -0.79 9.94 5.87
C THR A 28 0.47 10.78 6.09
N THR A 29 0.35 12.11 6.10
CA THR A 29 1.49 13.02 6.31
C THR A 29 2.24 12.77 7.62
N ALA A 30 1.53 12.37 8.67
CA ALA A 30 2.15 12.03 9.96
C ALA A 30 3.01 10.75 9.86
N LEU A 31 2.58 9.77 9.06
CA LEU A 31 3.35 8.53 8.85
C LEU A 31 4.62 8.78 8.03
N CYS A 32 4.59 9.70 7.06
CA CYS A 32 5.80 10.09 6.34
C CYS A 32 6.89 10.57 7.31
N GLN A 33 6.52 11.42 8.27
CA GLN A 33 7.44 11.97 9.26
C GLN A 33 7.91 10.91 10.26
N HIS A 34 7.00 10.04 10.71
CA HIS A 34 7.32 9.05 11.74
C HIS A 34 8.17 7.89 11.21
N LEU A 35 7.92 7.44 9.99
CA LEU A 35 8.54 6.24 9.40
C LEU A 35 9.62 6.57 8.36
N GLY A 36 9.75 7.84 7.99
CA GLY A 36 10.69 8.29 6.95
C GLY A 36 10.34 7.71 5.58
N LEU A 37 9.05 7.49 5.32
CA LEU A 37 8.53 6.98 4.05
C LEU A 37 8.18 8.13 3.10
N LEU A 38 8.28 7.86 1.81
CA LEU A 38 7.68 8.72 0.80
C LEU A 38 6.15 8.64 0.89
N PHE A 39 5.48 9.67 0.38
CA PHE A 39 4.03 9.83 0.60
C PHE A 39 3.21 8.65 0.08
N ASN A 40 3.55 8.10 -1.09
CA ASN A 40 2.81 6.96 -1.65
C ASN A 40 2.98 5.69 -0.80
N ASP A 41 4.18 5.44 -0.28
CA ASP A 41 4.44 4.28 0.58
C ASP A 41 3.76 4.44 1.93
N ALA A 42 3.83 5.65 2.50
CA ALA A 42 3.06 6.00 3.69
C ALA A 42 1.56 5.85 3.47
N LEU A 43 1.03 6.20 2.28
CA LEU A 43 -0.38 6.08 1.94
C LEU A 43 -0.82 4.61 1.90
N VAL A 44 0.01 3.73 1.33
CA VAL A 44 -0.21 2.28 1.38
C VAL A 44 -0.28 1.80 2.84
N VAL A 45 0.65 2.23 3.69
CA VAL A 45 0.65 1.90 5.12
C VAL A 45 -0.61 2.42 5.81
N SER A 46 -1.04 3.65 5.55
CA SER A 46 -2.29 4.22 6.09
C SER A 46 -3.51 3.37 5.73
N VAL A 47 -3.64 2.98 4.46
CA VAL A 47 -4.75 2.13 3.99
C VAL A 47 -4.69 0.77 4.67
N MET A 48 -3.50 0.17 4.77
CA MET A 48 -3.33 -1.13 5.42
C MET A 48 -3.72 -1.08 6.90
N GLN A 49 -3.24 -0.09 7.64
CA GLN A 49 -3.59 0.10 9.06
C GLN A 49 -5.09 0.31 9.27
N ALA A 50 -5.72 1.14 8.44
CA ALA A 50 -7.16 1.40 8.50
C ALA A 50 -8.01 0.14 8.24
N ASN A 51 -7.47 -0.86 7.53
CA ASN A 51 -8.15 -2.11 7.19
C ASN A 51 -7.61 -3.33 7.95
N GLY A 52 -6.73 -3.14 8.94
CA GLY A 52 -6.13 -4.24 9.71
C GLY A 52 -5.24 -5.19 8.89
N LEU A 53 -4.70 -4.71 7.77
CA LEU A 53 -3.82 -5.49 6.90
C LEU A 53 -2.36 -5.38 7.36
N VAL A 54 -1.68 -6.52 7.43
CA VAL A 54 -0.30 -6.61 7.95
C VAL A 54 0.68 -7.30 7.01
N LYS A 55 0.23 -7.73 5.82
CA LYS A 55 1.06 -8.42 4.84
C LYS A 55 1.08 -7.62 3.54
N LEU A 56 2.26 -7.21 3.11
CA LEU A 56 2.45 -6.41 1.90
C LEU A 56 3.30 -7.18 0.89
N ALA A 57 2.81 -7.33 -0.35
CA ALA A 57 3.64 -7.76 -1.47
C ALA A 57 4.30 -6.52 -2.09
N SER A 58 5.61 -6.35 -1.90
CA SER A 58 6.37 -5.24 -2.46
C SER A 58 7.87 -5.56 -2.53
N HIS A 59 8.51 -5.07 -3.60
CA HIS A 59 9.96 -5.09 -3.73
C HIS A 59 10.65 -3.92 -2.99
N ASP A 60 9.89 -2.94 -2.54
CA ASP A 60 10.45 -1.78 -1.83
C ASP A 60 10.80 -2.15 -0.38
N SER A 61 12.08 -2.09 -0.03
CA SER A 61 12.57 -2.41 1.31
C SER A 61 12.22 -1.35 2.36
N ASP A 62 11.79 -0.15 1.98
CA ASP A 62 11.48 0.90 2.95
C ASP A 62 10.29 0.54 3.85
N PHE A 63 9.40 -0.35 3.39
CA PHE A 63 8.34 -0.92 4.22
C PHE A 63 8.84 -1.80 5.38
N ASP A 64 10.11 -2.25 5.36
CA ASP A 64 10.69 -2.98 6.50
C ASP A 64 10.84 -2.09 7.75
N ARG A 65 10.70 -0.76 7.59
CA ARG A 65 10.68 0.21 8.69
C ARG A 65 9.34 0.29 9.43
N VAL A 66 8.27 -0.34 8.90
CA VAL A 66 6.91 -0.24 9.43
C VAL A 66 6.69 -1.30 10.52
N PRO A 67 6.50 -0.93 11.80
CA PRO A 67 6.28 -1.91 12.85
C PRO A 67 5.02 -2.75 12.63
N GLY A 68 5.13 -4.08 12.77
CA GLY A 68 4.01 -5.01 12.61
C GLY A 68 3.64 -5.33 11.16
N LEU A 69 4.31 -4.75 10.17
CA LEU A 69 4.13 -5.08 8.75
C LEU A 69 5.11 -6.19 8.34
N THR A 70 4.60 -7.22 7.67
CA THR A 70 5.41 -8.26 7.02
C THR A 70 5.44 -8.01 5.53
N ARG A 71 6.62 -7.69 5.00
CA ARG A 71 6.83 -7.55 3.56
C ARG A 71 7.23 -8.89 2.92
N TYR A 72 6.60 -9.19 1.80
CA TYR A 72 6.96 -10.27 0.89
C TYR A 72 7.43 -9.67 -0.43
N ALA A 73 8.59 -10.09 -0.93
CA ALA A 73 9.11 -9.71 -2.25
C ALA A 73 9.06 -10.91 -3.20
N PRO A 74 7.89 -11.25 -3.77
CA PRO A 74 7.76 -12.35 -4.72
C PRO A 74 8.55 -12.04 -6.00
N ILE A 75 9.20 -13.06 -6.57
CA ILE A 75 10.02 -12.99 -7.79
C ILE A 75 9.15 -13.08 -9.03
#